data_AF-A0A401MNI1-F1
#
_entry.id   AF-A0A401MNI1-F1
#
_cell.length_a   1.000
_cell.length_b   1.000
_cell.length_c   1.000
_cell.angle_alpha   90.00
_cell.angle_beta   90.00
_cell.angle_gamma   90.00
#
_symmetry.space_group_name_H-M   'P 1'
#
loop_
_entity.id
_entity.type
_entity.pdbx_description
1 polymer ?
#
loop_
_entity_poly.entity_id
_entity_poly.type
_entity_poly.pdbx_seq_one_letter_code
_entity_poly.pdbx_strand_id
1 'polypeptide(L)' 'MSGAFTAPVVDADPEATRPWTATQYVPGRSLAQRIRDRGPLRDAEPRQPRPPERKPASG' A
#
# COMPACT_ATOMS: atom_id res chain seq x y z
N MET A 1 -10.28 4.76 -13.21
CA MET A 1 -10.53 5.08 -11.78
C MET A 1 -9.28 4.73 -11.00
N SER A 2 -8.46 5.71 -10.64
CA SER A 2 -7.40 5.47 -9.67
C SER A 2 -8.06 5.53 -8.29
N GLY A 3 -8.10 4.41 -7.58
CA GLY A 3 -8.49 4.41 -6.18
C GLY A 3 -7.46 5.23 -5.42
N ALA A 4 -7.78 6.47 -5.07
CA ALA A 4 -6.83 7.42 -4.45
C ALA A 4 -6.24 6.93 -3.12
N PHE A 5 -6.71 5.80 -2.61
CA PHE A 5 -6.35 5.17 -1.35
C PHE A 5 -5.92 3.71 -1.49
N THR A 6 -5.88 3.15 -2.70
CA THR A 6 -5.44 1.78 -2.97
C THR A 6 -4.08 1.80 -3.66
N ALA A 7 -3.21 0.85 -3.30
CA ALA A 7 -1.96 0.67 -4.02
C ALA A 7 -2.25 0.33 -5.49
N PRO A 8 -1.54 0.93 -6.46
CA PRO A 8 -1.73 0.62 -7.87
C PRO A 8 -1.37 -0.84 -8.16
N VAL A 9 -2.10 -1.46 -9.07
CA VAL A 9 -1.72 -2.75 -9.67
C VAL A 9 -0.54 -2.52 -10.59
N VAL A 10 0.52 -3.32 -10.43
CA VAL A 10 1.74 -3.23 -11.23
C VAL A 10 1.87 -4.38 -12.23
N ASP A 11 1.22 -5.51 -11.98
CA ASP A 11 1.16 -6.66 -12.89
C ASP A 11 -0.02 -7.57 -12.53
N ALA A 12 -0.53 -8.33 -13.48
CA ALA A 12 -1.59 -9.31 -13.25
C ALA A 12 -1.66 -10.32 -14.39
N ASP A 13 -2.00 -11.57 -14.05
CA ASP A 13 -2.35 -12.59 -15.04
C ASP A 13 -3.65 -13.28 -14.58
N PRO A 14 -4.79 -12.95 -15.20
CA PRO A 14 -6.07 -13.57 -14.89
C PRO A 14 -6.25 -14.94 -15.57
N GLU A 15 -5.47 -15.25 -16.61
CA GLU A 15 -5.60 -16.48 -17.40
C GLU A 15 -4.62 -17.58 -16.94
N ALA A 16 -3.67 -17.25 -16.06
CA ALA A 16 -2.78 -18.21 -15.43
C ALA A 16 -3.55 -19.38 -14.78
N THR A 17 -2.94 -20.57 -14.74
CA THR A 17 -3.49 -21.74 -14.01
C THR A 17 -3.88 -21.41 -12.57
N ARG A 18 -3.22 -20.41 -11.96
CA ARG A 18 -3.62 -19.78 -10.70
C ARG A 18 -3.67 -18.26 -10.94
N PRO A 19 -4.84 -17.68 -11.16
CA PRO A 19 -4.98 -16.26 -11.42
C PRO A 19 -4.37 -15.41 -10.30
N TRP A 20 -3.69 -14.32 -10.65
CA TRP A 20 -2.98 -13.50 -9.67
C TRP A 20 -2.93 -12.01 -10.04
N THR A 21 -2.62 -11.18 -9.04
CA THR A 21 -2.41 -9.73 -9.18
C THR A 21 -1.30 -9.27 -8.25
N ALA A 22 -0.40 -8.43 -8.75
CA ALA A 22 0.64 -7.76 -7.99
C ALA A 22 0.32 -6.26 -7.84
N THR A 23 0.40 -5.74 -6.62
CA THR A 23 0.25 -4.31 -6.32
C THR A 23 1.57 -3.70 -5.88
N GLN A 24 1.71 -2.39 -6.05
CA GLN A 24 2.85 -1.67 -5.51
C GLN A 24 2.96 -1.90 -3.99
N TYR A 25 4.16 -2.23 -3.55
CA TYR A 25 4.45 -2.36 -2.13
C TYR A 25 4.43 -0.99 -1.44
N VAL A 26 3.64 -0.87 -0.38
CA VAL A 26 3.57 0.34 0.46
C VAL A 26 4.41 0.11 1.72
N PRO A 27 5.59 0.74 1.84
CA PRO A 27 6.44 0.58 3.02
C PRO A 27 5.84 1.31 4.23
N GLY A 28 5.84 0.64 5.38
CA GLY A 28 5.42 1.24 6.65
C GLY A 28 4.72 0.25 7.58
N ARG A 29 4.37 0.71 8.79
CA ARG A 29 3.50 -0.05 9.70
C ARG A 29 2.07 0.04 9.21
N SER A 30 1.32 -1.06 9.34
CA SER A 30 -0.13 -1.01 9.19
C SER A 30 -0.74 -0.07 10.24
N LEU A 31 -1.91 0.50 9.92
CA LEU A 31 -2.69 1.30 10.87
C LEU A 31 -2.97 0.51 12.16
N ALA A 32 -3.28 -0.78 12.04
CA ALA A 32 -3.53 -1.65 13.18
C ALA A 32 -2.30 -1.81 14.10
N GLN A 33 -1.10 -1.98 13.54
CA GLN A 33 0.14 -2.00 14.34
C GLN A 33 0.35 -0.66 15.07
N ARG A 34 0.18 0.47 14.37
CA ARG A 34 0.31 1.81 14.97
C ARG A 34 -0.66 2.02 16.14
N ILE A 35 -1.91 1.58 16.01
CA ILE A 35 -2.95 1.72 17.04
C ILE A 35 -2.64 0.82 18.23
N ARG A 36 -2.24 -0.44 18.01
CA ARG A 36 -1.85 -1.35 19.10
C ARG A 36 -0.66 -0.80 19.89
N ASP A 37 0.35 -0.26 19.21
CA ASP A 37 1.59 0.17 19.86
C ASP A 37 1.48 1.51 20.60
N ARG A 38 0.68 2.46 20.08
CA ARG A 38 0.61 3.83 20.66
C ARG A 38 -0.80 4.39 20.86
N GLY A 39 -1.79 3.53 20.90
CA GLY A 39 -3.19 3.90 21.12
C GLY A 39 -3.85 4.56 19.90
N PRO A 40 -5.13 4.97 20.04
CA PRO A 40 -5.92 5.59 18.97
C PRO A 40 -5.25 6.83 18.37
N LEU A 41 -5.50 7.07 17.08
CA LEU A 41 -5.12 8.34 16.44
C LEU A 41 -5.93 9.47 17.08
N ARG A 42 -5.26 10.59 17.38
CA ARG A 42 -5.93 11.83 17.81
C ARG A 42 -6.32 12.65 16.59
N ASP A 43 -7.37 13.45 16.69
CA ASP A 43 -7.93 14.20 15.55
C ASP A 43 -6.92 15.14 14.86
N ALA A 44 -5.94 15.65 15.63
CA ALA A 44 -4.89 16.53 15.11
C ALA A 44 -3.62 15.78 14.67
N GLU A 45 -3.60 14.45 14.67
CA GLU A 45 -2.40 13.71 14.29
C GLU A 45 -2.16 13.86 12.78
N PRO A 46 -1.01 14.43 12.37
CA PRO A 46 -0.76 14.73 10.97
C PRO A 46 -0.68 13.44 10.15
N ARG A 47 -1.35 13.44 8.99
CA ARG A 47 -1.23 12.36 8.01
C ARG A 47 0.24 12.20 7.62
N GLN A 48 0.71 10.96 7.68
CA GLN A 48 2.07 10.67 7.24
C GLN A 48 2.22 10.95 5.74
N PRO A 49 3.36 11.54 5.31
CA PRO A 49 3.62 11.79 3.91
C PRO A 49 3.62 10.48 3.14
N ARG A 50 3.17 10.54 1.88
CA ARG A 50 3.24 9.38 0.99
C ARG A 50 4.71 8.96 0.85
N PRO A 51 5.04 7.67 1.06
CA PRO A 51 6.40 7.21 0.83
C PRO A 51 6.79 7.39 -0.64
N PRO A 52 8.08 7.61 -0.95
CA PRO A 52 8.54 7.77 -2.32
C PRO A 52 8.24 6.51 -3.13
N GLU A 53 7.84 6.70 -4.39
CA GLU A 53 7.61 5.59 -5.31
C GLU A 53 8.92 4.84 -5.56
N ARG A 54 8.94 3.55 -5.23
CA ARG A 54 10.02 2.67 -5.68
C ARG A 54 9.73 2.33 -7.14
N LYS A 55 10.63 2.73 -8.05
CA LYS A 55 10.55 2.28 -9.44
C LYS A 55 10.63 0.76 -9.46
N PRO A 56 9.77 0.07 -10.24
CA PRO A 56 9.93 -1.37 -10.45
C PRO A 56 11.33 -1.60 -11.01
N ALA A 57 12.01 -2.65 -10.53
CA ALA A 57 13.25 -3.08 -11.15
C ALA A 57 12.93 -3.40 -12.61
N SER A 58 13.56 -2.68 -13.54
CA SER A 58 13.49 -3.03 -14.96
C SER A 58 14.05 -4.44 -15.11
N GLY A 59 13.16 -5.39 -15.39
CA GLY A 59 13.49 -6.69 -15.97
C GLY A 59 13.53 -6.57 -17.49
#